data_AF-A0A1G0CQI4-F1
#
_entry.id   AF-A0A1G0CQI4-F1
#
_cell.length_a   1.000
_cell.length_b   1.000
_cell.length_c   1.000
_cell.angle_alpha   90.00
_cell.angle_beta   90.00
_cell.angle_gamma   90.00
#
_symmetry.space_group_name_H-M   'P 1'
#
loop_
_entity.id
_entity.type
_entity.pdbx_description
1 polymer ?
#
loop_
_entity_poly.entity_id
_entity_poly.type
_entity_poly.pdbx_seq_one_letter_code
_entity_poly.pdbx_strand_id
1 'polypeptide(L)'
;MALADPESAYKMMTVINNKDVYYKAQFSELSQLQSHVSRMQDAGQKLGGIALSTGNDDIKFQLNDFVGQYNNWILRFGTDLRKDGLLADTQAAQVSQYELEQSVKNRFFGINHGVHGLSDLGITIDPHTRLASLDSTKLDSLLATNQPGAVNAVQEFSTNFAKSASLLNSDNNFILNQLDNLNRAIHYIADNKDSLRKEFGTGDAAKPTGNVAQALAAYNRMYGT
;
A
#
# COMPACT_ATOMS: atom_id res chain seq x y z
N MET A 1 -19.23 -5.73 44.75
CA MET A 1 -17.79 -5.92 45.00
C MET A 1 -17.06 -4.82 44.25
N ALA A 2 -16.18 -4.08 44.93
CA ALA A 2 -15.28 -3.14 44.26
C ALA A 2 -14.08 -3.91 43.66
N LEU A 3 -13.57 -3.46 42.51
CA LEU A 3 -12.38 -4.01 41.88
C LEU A 3 -11.17 -3.86 42.82
N ALA A 4 -10.25 -4.84 42.80
CA ALA A 4 -9.06 -4.84 43.66
C ALA A 4 -8.10 -3.66 43.38
N ASP A 5 -8.14 -3.10 42.16
CA ASP A 5 -7.47 -1.87 41.76
C ASP A 5 -8.33 -1.09 40.73
N PRO A 6 -9.19 -0.17 41.20
CA PRO A 6 -10.07 0.60 40.33
C PRO A 6 -9.34 1.54 39.36
N GLU A 7 -8.14 2.01 39.71
CA GLU A 7 -7.37 2.94 38.88
C GLU A 7 -6.77 2.21 37.67
N SER A 8 -6.18 1.03 37.89
CA SER A 8 -5.67 0.20 36.80
C SER A 8 -6.78 -0.30 35.88
N ALA A 9 -7.94 -0.66 36.44
CA ALA A 9 -9.13 -1.01 35.67
C ALA A 9 -9.57 0.16 34.77
N TYR A 10 -9.68 1.37 35.32
CA TYR A 10 -10.03 2.57 34.57
C TYR A 10 -9.04 2.85 33.43
N LYS A 11 -7.74 2.77 33.70
CA LYS A 11 -6.67 2.94 32.68
C LYS A 11 -6.78 1.89 31.58
N MET A 12 -7.11 0.65 31.91
CA MET A 12 -7.33 -0.41 30.93
C MET A 12 -8.50 -0.06 29.99
N MET A 13 -9.64 0.41 30.53
CA MET A 13 -10.76 0.82 29.68
C MET A 13 -10.41 2.02 28.79
N THR A 14 -9.62 2.98 29.29
CA THR A 14 -9.09 4.08 28.46
C THR A 14 -8.27 3.53 27.28
N VAL A 15 -7.41 2.53 27.51
CA VAL A 15 -6.65 1.89 26.43
C VAL A 15 -7.58 1.19 25.44
N ILE A 16 -8.57 0.45 25.90
CA ILE A 16 -9.56 -0.23 25.05
C ILE A 16 -10.32 0.79 24.18
N ASN A 17 -10.80 1.89 24.77
CA ASN A 17 -11.50 2.95 24.03
C ASN A 17 -10.61 3.55 22.92
N ASN A 18 -9.34 3.80 23.21
CA ASN A 18 -8.39 4.30 22.21
C ASN A 18 -8.08 3.25 21.12
N LYS A 19 -7.96 1.98 21.50
CA LYS A 19 -7.70 0.88 20.56
C LYS A 19 -8.88 0.63 19.62
N ASP A 20 -10.11 0.72 20.09
CA ASP A 20 -11.31 0.63 19.22
C ASP A 20 -11.25 1.65 18.08
N VAL A 21 -11.01 2.92 18.44
CA VAL A 21 -10.86 4.00 17.45
C VAL A 21 -9.67 3.78 16.53
N TYR A 22 -8.52 3.39 17.08
CA TYR A 22 -7.31 3.17 16.30
C TYR A 22 -7.46 2.01 15.32
N TYR A 23 -8.07 0.89 15.73
CA TYR A 23 -8.29 -0.26 14.85
C TYR A 23 -9.24 0.08 13.71
N LYS A 24 -10.31 0.83 13.96
CA LYS A 24 -11.22 1.32 12.90
C LYS A 24 -10.50 2.22 11.90
N ALA A 25 -9.68 3.15 12.42
CA ALA A 25 -8.88 4.03 11.58
C ALA A 25 -7.85 3.23 10.75
N GLN A 26 -7.10 2.32 11.36
CA GLN A 26 -6.14 1.46 10.68
C GLN A 26 -6.79 0.56 9.64
N PHE A 27 -7.96 -0.01 9.94
CA PHE A 27 -8.75 -0.80 8.99
C PHE A 27 -9.05 0.02 7.74
N SER A 28 -9.57 1.24 7.92
CA SER A 28 -9.91 2.10 6.78
C SER A 28 -8.69 2.44 5.90
N GLU A 29 -7.56 2.80 6.51
CA GLU A 29 -6.35 3.09 5.73
C GLU A 29 -5.76 1.85 5.05
N LEU A 30 -5.81 0.68 5.70
CA LEU A 30 -5.35 -0.55 5.09
C LEU A 30 -6.27 -0.99 3.93
N SER A 31 -7.59 -0.79 4.02
CA SER A 31 -8.51 -1.02 2.90
C SER A 31 -8.24 -0.08 1.71
N GLN A 32 -7.85 1.17 1.99
CA GLN A 32 -7.41 2.10 0.94
C GLN A 32 -6.09 1.64 0.32
N LEU A 33 -5.14 1.16 1.11
CA LEU A 33 -3.88 0.59 0.61
C LEU A 33 -4.15 -0.62 -0.29
N GLN A 34 -5.01 -1.54 0.12
CA GLN A 34 -5.45 -2.68 -0.69
C GLN A 34 -5.96 -2.22 -2.07
N SER A 35 -6.84 -1.22 -2.08
CA SER A 35 -7.40 -0.65 -3.31
C SER A 35 -6.33 -0.03 -4.20
N HIS A 36 -5.32 0.62 -3.63
CA HIS A 36 -4.19 1.17 -4.37
C HIS A 36 -3.24 0.10 -4.90
N VAL A 37 -3.03 -0.99 -4.18
CA VAL A 37 -2.27 -2.15 -4.69
C VAL A 37 -2.98 -2.74 -5.91
N SER A 38 -4.31 -2.82 -5.91
CA SER A 38 -5.07 -3.22 -7.11
C SER A 38 -4.88 -2.24 -8.27
N ARG A 39 -4.88 -0.93 -8.02
CA ARG A 39 -4.58 0.06 -9.07
C ARG A 39 -3.16 -0.08 -9.61
N MET A 40 -2.18 -0.39 -8.75
CA MET A 40 -0.82 -0.67 -9.20
C MET A 40 -0.75 -1.94 -10.04
N GLN A 41 -1.52 -2.98 -9.69
CA GLN A 41 -1.68 -4.16 -10.54
C GLN A 41 -2.17 -3.76 -11.93
N ASP A 42 -3.25 -2.96 -12.02
CA ASP A 42 -3.81 -2.49 -13.29
C ASP A 42 -2.79 -1.65 -14.09
N ALA A 43 -2.05 -0.77 -13.40
CA ALA A 43 -0.99 0.03 -14.00
C ALA A 43 0.12 -0.84 -14.60
N GLY A 44 0.52 -1.88 -13.89
CA GLY A 44 1.47 -2.89 -14.39
C GLY A 44 0.92 -3.63 -15.60
N GLN A 45 -0.32 -4.13 -15.53
CA GLN A 45 -0.97 -4.87 -16.61
C GLN A 45 -1.11 -4.04 -17.90
N LYS A 46 -1.40 -2.75 -17.77
CA LYS A 46 -1.51 -1.82 -18.90
C LYS A 46 -0.22 -1.78 -19.72
N LEU A 47 0.95 -1.81 -19.07
CA LEU A 47 2.24 -1.86 -19.76
C LEU A 47 2.42 -3.15 -20.58
N GLY A 48 1.77 -4.25 -20.20
CA GLY A 48 1.77 -5.50 -20.96
C GLY A 48 1.12 -5.39 -22.34
N GLY A 49 0.35 -4.33 -22.60
CA GLY A 49 -0.20 -4.00 -23.92
C GLY A 49 0.83 -3.38 -24.88
N ILE A 50 2.02 -3.01 -24.42
CA ILE A 50 3.10 -2.53 -25.28
C ILE A 50 3.61 -3.69 -26.13
N ALA A 51 3.64 -3.47 -27.45
CA ALA A 51 4.12 -4.42 -28.44
C ALA A 51 5.08 -3.74 -29.42
N LEU A 52 5.71 -4.51 -30.30
CA LEU A 52 6.62 -3.97 -31.32
C LEU A 52 5.93 -2.99 -32.29
N SER A 53 4.61 -3.09 -32.44
CA SER A 53 3.80 -2.17 -33.23
C SER A 53 3.43 -0.87 -32.49
N THR A 54 3.67 -0.79 -31.19
CA THR A 54 3.42 0.42 -30.40
C THR A 54 4.44 1.50 -30.79
N GLY A 55 3.96 2.70 -31.12
CA GLY A 55 4.84 3.82 -31.46
C GLY A 55 5.67 4.27 -30.26
N ASN A 56 6.88 4.78 -30.51
CA ASN A 56 7.80 5.18 -29.43
C ASN A 56 7.20 6.25 -28.50
N ASP A 57 6.41 7.18 -29.03
CA ASP A 57 5.71 8.19 -28.24
C ASP A 57 4.65 7.57 -27.31
N ASP A 58 3.94 6.55 -27.78
CA ASP A 58 2.96 5.82 -26.97
C ASP A 58 3.65 4.99 -25.88
N ILE A 59 4.79 4.35 -26.18
CA ILE A 59 5.60 3.63 -25.18
C ILE A 59 6.03 4.61 -24.09
N LYS A 60 6.58 5.77 -24.46
CA LYS A 60 7.01 6.81 -23.53
C LYS A 60 5.84 7.30 -22.68
N PHE A 61 4.69 7.58 -23.29
CA PHE A 61 3.49 8.02 -22.59
C PHE A 61 3.05 6.99 -21.55
N GLN A 62 2.97 5.71 -21.91
CA GLN A 62 2.54 4.64 -21.00
C GLN A 62 3.52 4.41 -19.84
N LEU A 63 4.84 4.45 -20.09
CA LEU A 63 5.85 4.36 -19.03
C LEU A 63 5.78 5.56 -18.09
N ASN A 64 5.54 6.76 -18.61
CA ASN A 64 5.38 7.96 -17.79
C ASN A 64 4.08 7.92 -16.95
N ASP A 65 2.99 7.40 -17.52
CA ASP A 65 1.73 7.16 -16.80
C ASP A 65 1.95 6.17 -15.64
N PHE A 66 2.67 5.07 -15.87
CA PHE A 66 3.03 4.12 -14.82
C PHE A 66 3.85 4.80 -13.71
N VAL A 67 4.89 5.58 -14.06
CA VAL A 67 5.69 6.35 -13.10
C VAL A 67 4.82 7.31 -12.27
N GLY A 68 3.87 7.99 -12.91
CA GLY A 68 2.91 8.86 -12.23
C GLY A 68 2.04 8.11 -11.24
N GLN A 69 1.49 6.94 -11.63
CA GLN A 69 0.67 6.11 -10.75
C GLN A 69 1.48 5.57 -9.55
N TYR A 70 2.70 5.10 -9.78
CA TYR A 70 3.63 4.68 -8.72
C TYR A 70 3.91 5.82 -7.74
N ASN A 71 4.23 7.01 -8.25
CA ASN A 71 4.53 8.18 -7.41
C ASN A 71 3.33 8.63 -6.58
N ASN A 72 2.13 8.62 -7.18
CA ASN A 72 0.89 8.92 -6.45
C ASN A 72 0.66 7.96 -5.29
N TRP A 73 0.99 6.67 -5.48
CA TRP A 73 0.92 5.69 -4.42
C TRP A 73 1.95 5.94 -3.30
N ILE A 74 3.21 6.20 -3.65
CA ILE A 74 4.26 6.55 -2.67
C ILE A 74 3.90 7.80 -1.87
N LEU A 75 3.39 8.85 -2.53
CA LEU A 75 2.98 10.08 -1.87
C LEU A 75 1.77 9.87 -0.95
N ARG A 76 0.80 9.04 -1.36
CA ARG A 76 -0.42 8.78 -0.59
C ARG A 76 -0.14 8.07 0.74
N PHE A 77 0.75 7.08 0.76
CA PHE A 77 1.01 6.27 1.97
C PHE A 77 2.35 6.57 2.63
N GLY A 78 3.18 7.42 2.04
CA GLY A 78 4.51 7.73 2.54
C GLY A 78 4.51 8.28 3.97
N THR A 79 3.48 9.02 4.38
CA THR A 79 3.32 9.49 5.76
C THR A 79 2.78 8.39 6.68
N ASP A 80 1.83 7.60 6.21
CA ASP A 80 1.17 6.57 7.04
C ASP A 80 2.10 5.39 7.34
N LEU A 81 3.10 5.14 6.49
CA LEU A 81 4.11 4.09 6.64
C LEU A 81 5.35 4.51 7.45
N ARG A 82 5.52 5.81 7.72
CA ARG A 82 6.63 6.31 8.57
C ARG A 82 6.32 6.07 10.03
N LYS A 83 7.35 6.21 10.88
CA LYS A 83 7.21 6.25 12.34
C LYS A 83 6.09 7.22 12.73
N ASP A 84 5.23 6.77 13.64
CA ASP A 84 4.03 7.48 14.13
C ASP A 84 2.87 7.61 13.10
N GLY A 85 3.03 7.06 11.89
CA GLY A 85 1.96 6.91 10.91
C GLY A 85 1.00 5.78 11.26
N LEU A 86 -0.21 5.81 10.69
CA LEU A 86 -1.28 4.87 11.05
C LEU A 86 -0.97 3.40 10.66
N LEU A 87 -0.15 3.23 9.64
CA LEU A 87 0.29 1.94 9.10
C LEU A 87 1.76 1.64 9.45
N ALA A 88 2.39 2.42 10.35
CA ALA A 88 3.80 2.32 10.69
C ALA A 88 4.21 0.90 11.09
N ASP A 89 3.38 0.24 11.91
CA ASP A 89 3.61 -1.11 12.42
C ASP A 89 2.80 -2.18 11.66
N THR A 90 2.24 -1.83 10.50
CA THR A 90 1.46 -2.77 9.69
C THR A 90 2.37 -3.47 8.69
N GLN A 91 2.81 -4.70 9.02
CA GLN A 91 3.67 -5.50 8.15
C GLN A 91 3.11 -5.64 6.73
N ALA A 92 1.80 -5.81 6.59
CA ALA A 92 1.15 -5.89 5.28
C ALA A 92 1.41 -4.65 4.40
N ALA A 93 1.38 -3.46 5.00
CA ALA A 93 1.61 -2.20 4.31
C ALA A 93 3.10 -2.04 3.94
N GLN A 94 4.00 -2.38 4.86
CA GLN A 94 5.45 -2.32 4.65
C GLN A 94 5.92 -3.29 3.55
N VAL A 95 5.47 -4.55 3.60
CA VAL A 95 5.80 -5.57 2.60
C VAL A 95 5.27 -5.14 1.23
N SER A 96 4.03 -4.63 1.16
CA SER A 96 3.47 -4.15 -0.11
C SER A 96 4.31 -3.05 -0.76
N GLN A 97 4.75 -2.06 0.05
CA GLN A 97 5.63 -1.00 -0.44
C GLN A 97 6.97 -1.57 -0.95
N TYR A 98 7.59 -2.42 -0.14
CA TYR A 98 8.88 -3.01 -0.45
C TYR A 98 8.85 -3.85 -1.73
N GLU A 99 7.89 -4.78 -1.85
CA GLU A 99 7.80 -5.71 -2.98
C GLU A 99 7.62 -4.98 -4.32
N LEU A 100 6.72 -3.99 -4.37
CA LEU A 100 6.51 -3.22 -5.61
C LEU A 100 7.71 -2.33 -5.94
N GLU A 101 8.37 -1.73 -4.94
CA GLU A 101 9.61 -0.98 -5.14
C GLU A 101 10.74 -1.87 -5.66
N GLN A 102 10.94 -3.06 -5.09
CA GLN A 102 11.94 -4.02 -5.55
C GLN A 102 11.67 -4.52 -6.96
N SER A 103 10.39 -4.72 -7.30
CA SER A 103 10.01 -5.08 -8.66
C SER A 103 10.44 -3.99 -9.67
N VAL A 104 10.19 -2.70 -9.38
CA VAL A 104 10.65 -1.60 -10.26
C VAL A 104 12.18 -1.54 -10.36
N LYS A 105 12.90 -1.86 -9.28
CA LYS A 105 14.37 -1.88 -9.23
C LYS A 105 15.01 -3.14 -9.82
N ASN A 106 14.21 -4.15 -10.18
CA ASN A 106 14.75 -5.44 -10.61
C ASN A 106 15.45 -5.32 -11.97
N ARG A 107 16.73 -5.71 -12.00
CA ARG A 107 17.62 -5.60 -13.16
C ARG A 107 17.52 -6.76 -14.13
N PHE A 108 16.75 -7.80 -13.81
CA PHE A 108 16.71 -9.03 -14.61
C PHE A 108 15.69 -8.99 -15.75
N PHE A 109 14.81 -7.99 -15.80
CA PHE A 109 13.85 -7.86 -16.90
C PHE A 109 14.54 -7.46 -18.20
N GLY A 110 14.38 -8.29 -19.24
CA GLY A 110 14.94 -8.09 -20.57
C GLY A 110 16.40 -8.51 -20.73
N ILE A 111 16.98 -9.23 -19.75
CA ILE A 111 18.42 -9.54 -19.77
C ILE A 111 18.83 -10.39 -20.98
N ASN A 112 17.93 -11.27 -21.43
CA ASN A 112 18.12 -12.08 -22.65
C ASN A 112 18.07 -11.25 -23.94
N HIS A 113 17.70 -9.97 -23.84
CA HIS A 113 17.58 -9.03 -24.94
C HIS A 113 18.52 -7.81 -24.77
N GLY A 114 19.51 -7.91 -23.87
CA GLY A 114 20.50 -6.86 -23.65
C GLY A 114 19.98 -5.63 -22.89
N VAL A 115 18.89 -5.77 -22.14
CA VAL A 115 18.31 -4.72 -21.29
C VAL A 115 18.35 -5.18 -19.82
N HIS A 116 18.88 -4.36 -18.91
CA HIS A 116 19.04 -4.72 -17.50
C HIS A 116 17.97 -4.05 -16.62
N GLY A 117 16.71 -4.39 -16.89
CA GLY A 117 15.57 -3.85 -16.16
C GLY A 117 15.22 -2.42 -16.52
N LEU A 118 14.28 -1.85 -15.77
CA LEU A 118 13.69 -0.54 -16.07
C LEU A 118 14.70 0.62 -16.00
N SER A 119 15.83 0.44 -15.29
CA SER A 119 16.90 1.44 -15.28
C SER A 119 17.51 1.68 -16.65
N ASP A 120 17.60 0.65 -17.50
CA ASP A 120 18.08 0.79 -18.88
C ASP A 120 17.05 1.49 -19.79
N LEU A 121 15.76 1.40 -19.45
CA LEU A 121 14.69 2.20 -20.05
C LEU A 121 14.62 3.64 -19.51
N GLY A 122 15.50 4.02 -18.57
CA GLY A 122 15.52 5.36 -17.97
C GLY A 122 14.63 5.52 -16.74
N ILE A 123 14.02 4.46 -16.21
CA ILE A 123 13.22 4.53 -14.99
C ILE A 123 14.11 4.24 -13.77
N THR A 124 14.16 5.17 -12.83
CA THR A 124 14.93 5.02 -11.59
C THR A 124 14.11 5.47 -10.38
N ILE A 125 14.34 4.84 -9.23
CA ILE A 125 13.77 5.25 -7.94
C ILE A 125 14.81 6.04 -7.16
N ASP A 126 14.48 7.27 -6.76
CA ASP A 126 15.29 8.05 -5.85
C ASP A 126 15.34 7.39 -4.46
N PRO A 127 16.52 7.12 -3.88
CA PRO A 127 16.64 6.33 -2.64
C PRO A 127 16.13 7.05 -1.39
N HIS A 128 15.95 8.38 -1.44
CA HIS A 128 15.55 9.18 -0.29
C HIS A 128 14.03 9.44 -0.28
N THR A 129 13.50 9.87 -1.40
CA THR A 129 12.10 10.20 -1.62
C THR A 129 11.27 8.99 -2.04
N ARG A 130 11.92 7.95 -2.57
CA ARG A 130 11.31 6.75 -3.18
C ARG A 130 10.46 7.06 -4.40
N LEU A 131 10.56 8.26 -4.96
CA LEU A 131 9.85 8.62 -6.17
C LEU A 131 10.58 8.08 -7.40
N ALA A 132 9.80 7.57 -8.35
CA ALA A 132 10.25 7.19 -9.67
C ALA A 132 10.40 8.40 -10.59
N SER A 133 11.36 8.34 -11.50
CA SER A 133 11.53 9.30 -12.60
C SER A 133 11.79 8.55 -13.90
N LEU A 134 11.42 9.15 -15.04
CA LEU A 134 11.74 8.66 -16.38
C LEU A 134 12.70 9.61 -17.10
N ASP A 135 13.90 9.13 -17.40
CA ASP A 135 14.82 9.77 -18.34
C ASP A 135 14.38 9.46 -19.78
N SER A 136 13.67 10.43 -20.37
CA SER A 136 13.13 10.29 -21.73
C SER A 136 14.22 10.19 -22.80
N THR A 137 15.39 10.81 -22.60
CA THR A 137 16.50 10.74 -23.55
C THR A 137 17.12 9.35 -23.56
N LYS A 138 17.28 8.74 -22.38
CA LYS A 138 17.75 7.36 -22.27
C LYS A 138 16.77 6.38 -22.91
N LEU A 139 15.48 6.56 -22.66
CA LEU A 139 14.43 5.76 -23.30
C LEU A 139 14.49 5.88 -24.83
N ASP A 140 14.55 7.10 -25.37
CA ASP A 140 14.60 7.35 -26.81
C ASP A 140 15.82 6.69 -27.46
N SER A 141 16.98 6.78 -26.81
CA SER A 141 18.20 6.13 -27.27
C SER A 141 18.06 4.61 -27.32
N LEU A 142 17.46 4.00 -26.28
CA LEU A 142 17.24 2.56 -26.27
C LEU A 142 16.21 2.13 -27.32
N LEU A 143 15.12 2.86 -27.49
CA LEU A 143 14.10 2.54 -28.51
C LEU A 143 14.67 2.66 -29.93
N ALA A 144 15.56 3.63 -30.19
CA ALA A 144 16.21 3.77 -31.48
C ALA A 144 17.22 2.65 -31.79
N THR A 145 17.85 2.07 -30.77
CA THR A 145 18.95 1.10 -30.95
C THR A 145 18.54 -0.35 -30.70
N ASN A 146 17.55 -0.59 -29.85
CA ASN A 146 17.07 -1.92 -29.44
C ASN A 146 15.60 -1.85 -28.97
N GLN A 147 14.71 -1.42 -29.87
CA GLN A 147 13.26 -1.44 -29.62
C GLN A 147 12.75 -2.82 -29.17
N PRO A 148 13.16 -3.95 -29.80
CA PRO A 148 12.68 -5.26 -29.35
C PRO A 148 13.08 -5.58 -27.92
N GLY A 149 14.31 -5.26 -27.50
CA GLY A 149 14.74 -5.45 -26.13
C GLY A 149 13.96 -4.60 -25.14
N ALA A 150 13.69 -3.34 -25.47
CA ALA A 150 12.87 -2.47 -24.62
C ALA A 150 11.44 -3.02 -24.43
N VAL A 151 10.78 -3.42 -25.53
CA VAL A 151 9.42 -3.98 -25.48
C VAL A 151 9.39 -5.27 -24.66
N ASN A 152 10.32 -6.20 -24.87
CA ASN A 152 10.37 -7.46 -24.11
C ASN A 152 10.63 -7.19 -22.61
N ALA A 153 11.54 -6.26 -22.27
CA ALA A 153 11.80 -5.89 -20.88
C ALA A 153 10.54 -5.34 -20.19
N VAL A 154 9.76 -4.51 -20.89
CA VAL A 154 8.50 -3.96 -20.36
C VAL A 154 7.45 -5.05 -20.19
N GLN A 155 7.33 -6.00 -21.12
CA GLN A 155 6.39 -7.12 -21.03
C GLN A 155 6.74 -8.08 -19.87
N GLU A 156 8.02 -8.41 -19.70
CA GLU A 156 8.50 -9.20 -18.56
C GLU A 156 8.24 -8.48 -17.23
N PHE A 157 8.58 -7.20 -17.15
CA PHE A 157 8.30 -6.36 -15.99
C PHE A 157 6.80 -6.34 -15.68
N SER A 158 5.96 -6.02 -16.66
CA SER A 158 4.50 -5.95 -16.55
C SER A 158 3.93 -7.23 -15.94
N THR A 159 4.31 -8.38 -16.51
CA THR A 159 3.81 -9.70 -16.08
C THR A 159 4.17 -9.97 -14.62
N ASN A 160 5.42 -9.73 -14.24
CA ASN A 160 5.89 -9.99 -12.88
C ASN A 160 5.35 -8.97 -11.87
N PHE A 161 5.33 -7.69 -12.22
CA PHE A 161 4.81 -6.63 -11.36
C PHE A 161 3.31 -6.82 -11.07
N ALA A 162 2.50 -7.07 -12.11
CA ALA A 162 1.09 -7.37 -11.95
C ALA A 162 0.87 -8.63 -11.10
N LYS A 163 1.70 -9.67 -11.29
CA LYS A 163 1.62 -10.87 -10.47
C LYS A 163 1.96 -10.60 -9.00
N SER A 164 3.02 -9.84 -8.72
CA SER A 164 3.37 -9.45 -7.35
C SER A 164 2.26 -8.64 -6.69
N ALA A 165 1.71 -7.63 -7.38
CA ALA A 165 0.60 -6.84 -6.88
C ALA A 165 -0.66 -7.69 -6.61
N SER A 166 -0.98 -8.62 -7.50
CA SER A 166 -2.08 -9.58 -7.32
C SER A 166 -1.85 -10.49 -6.11
N LEU A 167 -0.62 -10.96 -5.89
CA LEU A 167 -0.30 -11.80 -4.72
C LEU A 167 -0.44 -11.02 -3.42
N LEU A 168 0.00 -9.75 -3.36
CA LEU A 168 -0.15 -8.92 -2.15
C LEU A 168 -1.61 -8.78 -1.71
N ASN A 169 -2.54 -8.78 -2.67
CA ASN A 169 -3.99 -8.71 -2.44
C ASN A 169 -4.70 -10.07 -2.45
N SER A 170 -3.98 -11.20 -2.58
CA SER A 170 -4.61 -12.50 -2.65
C SER A 170 -5.21 -12.92 -1.32
N ASP A 171 -6.22 -13.80 -1.38
CA ASP A 171 -6.79 -14.45 -0.20
C ASP A 171 -5.69 -15.09 0.65
N ASN A 172 -5.90 -15.07 1.97
CA ASN A 172 -4.97 -15.58 2.98
C ASN A 172 -3.57 -14.96 2.95
N ASN A 173 -3.40 -13.77 2.37
CA ASN A 173 -2.15 -13.02 2.37
C ASN A 173 -2.18 -11.80 3.31
N PHE A 174 -1.05 -11.10 3.43
CA PHE A 174 -0.80 -10.11 4.48
C PHE A 174 -1.91 -9.06 4.65
N ILE A 175 -2.36 -8.44 3.56
CA ILE A 175 -3.36 -7.35 3.63
C ILE A 175 -4.70 -7.88 4.13
N LEU A 176 -5.23 -8.93 3.53
CA LEU A 176 -6.54 -9.50 3.90
C LEU A 176 -6.50 -10.10 5.32
N ASN A 177 -5.45 -10.84 5.68
CA ASN A 177 -5.31 -11.38 7.03
C ASN A 177 -5.30 -10.27 8.10
N GLN A 178 -4.64 -9.15 7.81
CA GLN A 178 -4.60 -8.02 8.75
C GLN A 178 -5.95 -7.29 8.82
N LEU A 179 -6.66 -7.12 7.70
CA LEU A 179 -8.03 -6.60 7.69
C LEU A 179 -8.97 -7.50 8.50
N ASP A 180 -8.88 -8.82 8.35
CA ASP A 180 -9.68 -9.78 9.11
C ASP A 180 -9.35 -9.74 10.61
N ASN A 181 -8.07 -9.61 10.97
CA ASN A 181 -7.64 -9.44 12.36
C ASN A 181 -8.23 -8.17 12.98
N LEU A 182 -8.13 -7.05 12.26
CA LEU A 182 -8.69 -5.77 12.70
C LEU A 182 -10.21 -5.85 12.84
N ASN A 183 -10.89 -6.45 11.85
CA ASN A 183 -12.33 -6.64 11.89
C ASN A 183 -12.77 -7.46 13.11
N ARG A 184 -12.10 -8.58 13.38
CA ARG A 184 -12.36 -9.40 14.57
C ARG A 184 -12.15 -8.64 15.87
N ALA A 185 -11.09 -7.85 15.97
CA ALA A 185 -10.81 -7.04 17.16
C ALA A 185 -11.86 -5.94 17.37
N ILE A 186 -12.28 -5.27 16.29
CA ILE A 186 -13.32 -4.25 16.33
C ILE A 186 -14.66 -4.85 16.80
N HIS A 187 -15.08 -5.98 16.21
CA HIS A 187 -16.30 -6.67 16.61
C HIS A 187 -16.23 -7.17 18.05
N TYR A 188 -15.10 -7.74 18.46
CA TYR A 188 -14.91 -8.18 19.85
C TYR A 188 -15.13 -7.04 20.85
N ILE A 189 -14.53 -5.87 20.61
CA ILE A 189 -14.72 -4.71 21.49
C ILE A 189 -16.17 -4.22 21.47
N ALA A 190 -16.81 -4.20 20.30
CA ALA A 190 -18.20 -3.78 20.17
C ALA A 190 -19.16 -4.71 20.93
N ASP A 191 -19.05 -6.01 20.70
CA ASP A 191 -19.95 -7.04 21.26
C ASP A 191 -19.78 -7.19 22.77
N ASN A 192 -18.57 -6.95 23.29
CA ASN A 192 -18.26 -7.10 24.71
C ASN A 192 -18.26 -5.77 25.47
N LYS A 193 -18.64 -4.65 24.85
CA LYS A 193 -18.48 -3.30 25.40
C LYS A 193 -19.09 -3.15 26.80
N ASP A 194 -20.27 -3.69 27.03
CA ASP A 194 -20.95 -3.58 28.33
C ASP A 194 -20.29 -4.46 29.39
N SER A 195 -19.82 -5.65 29.02
CA SER A 195 -19.05 -6.53 29.91
C SER A 195 -17.71 -5.90 30.29
N LEU A 196 -16.99 -5.38 29.30
CA LEU A 196 -15.74 -4.64 29.51
C LEU A 196 -15.95 -3.43 30.41
N ARG A 197 -17.07 -2.71 30.26
CA ARG A 197 -17.40 -1.58 31.15
C ARG A 197 -17.76 -1.99 32.57
N LYS A 198 -18.41 -3.14 32.75
CA LYS A 198 -18.68 -3.72 34.08
C LYS A 198 -17.38 -4.14 34.77
N GLU A 199 -16.42 -4.65 34.02
CA GLU A 199 -15.13 -5.13 34.54
C GLU A 199 -14.13 -4.00 34.76
N PHE A 200 -14.04 -3.04 33.85
CA PHE A 200 -12.98 -2.04 33.82
C PHE A 200 -13.46 -0.60 34.10
N GLY A 201 -14.77 -0.39 34.31
CA GLY A 201 -15.36 0.94 34.39
C GLY A 201 -15.49 1.60 33.01
N THR A 202 -15.68 2.91 32.95
CA THR A 202 -15.92 3.60 31.66
C THR A 202 -14.65 4.02 30.92
N GLY A 203 -13.56 4.26 31.67
CA GLY A 203 -12.35 4.90 31.15
C GLY A 203 -12.62 6.31 30.60
N ASP A 204 -11.59 6.90 29.99
CA ASP A 204 -11.69 8.09 29.17
C ASP A 204 -12.17 7.72 27.76
N ALA A 205 -13.00 8.59 27.18
CA ALA A 205 -13.33 8.50 25.76
C ALA A 205 -12.08 8.78 24.90
N ALA A 206 -11.95 8.06 23.79
CA ALA A 206 -10.92 8.34 22.80
C ALA A 206 -11.09 9.74 22.21
N LYS A 207 -9.97 10.44 22.01
CA LYS A 207 -9.93 11.80 21.43
C LYS A 207 -9.07 11.78 20.16
N PRO A 208 -9.55 11.17 19.07
CA PRO A 208 -8.77 11.09 17.84
C PRO A 208 -8.55 12.49 17.26
N THR A 209 -7.36 12.70 16.69
CA THR A 209 -6.97 13.94 16.00
C THR A 209 -6.23 13.60 14.72
N GLY A 210 -6.03 14.59 13.84
CA GLY A 210 -5.27 14.42 12.59
C GLY A 210 -5.75 13.25 11.73
N ASN A 211 -4.80 12.47 11.21
CA ASN A 211 -5.06 11.33 10.32
C ASN A 211 -5.95 10.26 10.98
N VAL A 212 -5.82 10.03 12.29
CA VAL A 212 -6.65 9.05 13.01
C VAL A 212 -8.13 9.46 12.96
N ALA A 213 -8.43 10.75 13.17
CA ALA A 213 -9.80 11.25 13.11
C ALA A 213 -10.38 11.16 11.69
N GLN A 214 -9.58 11.48 10.67
CA GLN A 214 -9.99 11.40 9.27
C GLN A 214 -10.29 9.95 8.85
N ALA A 215 -9.38 9.02 9.17
CA ALA A 215 -9.54 7.61 8.87
C ALA A 215 -10.70 6.97 9.65
N LEU A 216 -10.92 7.36 10.91
CA LEU A 216 -12.11 6.95 11.66
C LEU A 216 -13.40 7.45 10.99
N ALA A 217 -13.43 8.69 10.53
CA ALA A 217 -14.60 9.23 9.81
C ALA A 217 -14.83 8.51 8.47
N ALA A 218 -13.78 8.08 7.78
CA ALA A 218 -13.88 7.23 6.60
C ALA A 218 -14.46 5.85 6.94
N TYR A 219 -13.95 5.18 7.99
CA TYR A 219 -14.50 3.93 8.48
C TYR A 219 -16.00 4.03 8.78
N ASN A 220 -16.40 5.04 9.56
CA ASN A 220 -17.79 5.23 9.97
C ASN A 220 -18.72 5.53 8.78
N ARG A 221 -18.23 6.15 7.70
CA ARG A 221 -19.04 6.34 6.47
C ARG A 221 -19.29 5.03 5.73
N MET A 222 -18.37 4.08 5.82
CA MET A 222 -18.48 2.78 5.14
C MET A 222 -19.29 1.77 5.96
N TYR A 223 -19.18 1.81 7.29
CA TYR A 223 -19.69 0.77 8.18
C TYR A 223 -20.59 1.28 9.32
N GLY A 224 -20.85 2.58 9.38
CA GLY A 224 -21.73 3.19 10.38
C GLY A 224 -23.19 3.10 9.95
N THR A 225 -23.85 2.02 10.34
CA THR A 225 -25.32 1.94 10.47
C THR A 225 -25.65 1.38 11.83
#